data_AF-A0AA88NV17-F1
#
_entry.id   AF-A0AA88NV17-F1
#
_cell.length_a   1.000
_cell.length_b   1.000
_cell.length_c   1.000
_cell.angle_alpha   90.00
_cell.angle_beta   90.00
_cell.angle_gamma   90.00
#
_symmetry.space_group_name_H-M   'P 1'
#
loop_
_entity.id
_entity.type
_entity.pdbx_description
1 polymer ?
#
loop_
_entity_poly.entity_id
_entity_poly.type
_entity_poly.pdbx_seq_one_letter_code
_entity_poly.pdbx_strand_id
1 'polypeptide(L)'
;MSDKMQKDNLIGLIQGKRQECFQQLNDPDQQIFYFFWLIMELFYKGNGRVMMDEIGAVILKGYVLVRRKLGGVRDLEDWCIPLVGLLCSTATEDEKRKAVVKMGDDFVSRGQTNAGHICYVVAQMGLGSRQTFDLIGCNLFHKYNSVPKDVMERTEVYEHAMSLTSGIGQPHFQPFKYLYALKLAEDGRSDQALDYCEGIARTVFTMPRHVSSLLIESVIQLSMELLKKNEKETEWLPKLGRLLKAVHDPSPKVSVEKPRSSQEFQEELDSRYTVGELLGKGTHSAVYAGVRKADGRPVALKYLTKNVSESFPGTKPREVELLEMVSKPPRYIP
;
A
#
# COMPACT_ATOMS: atom_id res chain seq x y z
N MET A 1 11.93 10.49 -4.14
CA MET A 1 11.56 11.15 -5.41
C MET A 1 10.47 12.19 -5.14
N SER A 2 10.74 13.47 -5.43
CA SER A 2 9.77 14.58 -5.37
C SER A 2 8.55 14.29 -6.25
N ASP A 3 7.39 14.89 -5.95
CA ASP A 3 6.12 14.83 -6.71
C ASP A 3 6.21 15.37 -8.15
N LYS A 4 7.44 15.59 -8.64
CA LYS A 4 7.80 16.31 -9.85
C LYS A 4 8.32 15.43 -10.98
N MET A 5 8.10 14.12 -10.91
CA MET A 5 8.33 13.27 -12.07
C MET A 5 7.07 13.33 -12.96
N GLN A 6 7.06 14.28 -13.90
CA GLN A 6 6.05 14.34 -14.95
C GLN A 6 5.93 12.97 -15.62
N LYS A 7 4.71 12.59 -16.03
CA LYS A 7 4.40 11.24 -16.52
C LYS A 7 5.39 10.73 -17.59
N ASP A 8 5.80 11.63 -18.48
CA ASP A 8 6.75 11.34 -19.57
C ASP A 8 8.18 11.06 -19.08
N ASN A 9 8.59 11.64 -17.94
CA ASN A 9 9.91 11.39 -17.37
C ASN A 9 10.01 9.99 -16.74
N LEU A 10 8.91 9.49 -16.15
CA LEU A 10 8.90 8.16 -15.53
C LEU A 10 8.90 7.04 -16.56
N ILE A 11 8.09 7.17 -17.62
CA ILE A 11 8.09 6.18 -18.70
C ILE A 11 9.44 6.13 -19.41
N GLY A 12 10.08 7.28 -19.62
CA GLY A 12 11.45 7.36 -20.14
C GLY A 12 12.47 6.66 -19.24
N LEU A 13 12.38 6.87 -17.92
CA LEU A 13 13.22 6.17 -16.94
C LEU A 13 13.03 4.64 -17.01
N ILE A 14 11.78 4.16 -17.00
CA ILE A 14 11.46 2.72 -17.06
C ILE A 14 12.03 2.11 -18.34
N GLN A 15 11.83 2.78 -19.49
CA GLN A 15 12.32 2.30 -20.78
C GLN A 15 13.85 2.31 -20.87
N GLY A 16 14.49 3.34 -20.31
CA GLY A 16 15.95 3.43 -20.21
C GLY A 16 16.51 2.29 -19.37
N LYS A 17 15.98 2.07 -18.16
CA LYS A 17 16.39 0.96 -17.28
C LYS A 17 16.17 -0.41 -17.90
N ARG A 18 15.03 -0.62 -18.57
CA ARG A 18 14.77 -1.84 -19.34
C ARG A 18 15.84 -2.08 -20.39
N GLN A 19 16.24 -1.04 -21.13
CA GLN A 19 17.26 -1.13 -22.16
C GLN A 19 18.65 -1.42 -21.56
N GLU A 20 18.99 -0.77 -20.44
CA GLU A 20 20.23 -1.03 -19.70
C GLU A 20 20.34 -2.52 -19.30
N CYS A 21 19.30 -3.06 -18.64
CA CYS A 21 19.24 -4.48 -18.28
C CYS A 21 19.34 -5.39 -19.53
N PHE A 22 18.66 -5.01 -20.62
CA PHE A 22 18.71 -5.77 -21.87
C PHE A 22 20.12 -5.81 -22.50
N GLN A 23 20.95 -4.79 -22.30
CA GLN A 23 22.34 -4.83 -22.76
C GLN A 23 23.25 -5.68 -21.88
N GLN A 24 22.86 -5.91 -20.63
CA GLN A 24 23.66 -6.61 -19.62
C GLN A 24 23.12 -8.01 -19.28
N LEU A 25 22.38 -8.65 -20.18
CA LEU A 25 21.75 -9.95 -19.94
C LEU A 25 22.72 -11.11 -19.63
N ASN A 26 24.03 -10.90 -19.75
CA ASN A 26 25.03 -11.88 -19.27
C ASN A 26 25.03 -12.00 -17.74
N ASP A 27 24.53 -11.00 -17.03
CA ASP A 27 24.28 -11.04 -15.60
C ASP A 27 22.86 -11.60 -15.33
N PRO A 28 22.73 -12.74 -14.61
CA PRO A 28 21.44 -13.34 -14.28
C PRO A 28 20.47 -12.38 -13.56
N ASP A 29 20.98 -11.49 -12.71
CA ASP A 29 20.13 -10.52 -12.01
C ASP A 29 19.57 -9.48 -12.98
N GLN A 30 20.37 -9.05 -13.96
CA GLN A 30 19.90 -8.12 -15.01
C GLN A 30 18.85 -8.76 -15.90
N GLN A 31 18.89 -10.08 -16.11
CA GLN A 31 17.81 -10.78 -16.81
C GLN A 31 16.49 -10.63 -16.03
N ILE A 32 16.50 -10.87 -14.72
CA ILE A 32 15.31 -10.72 -13.88
C ILE A 32 14.82 -9.27 -13.88
N PHE A 33 15.72 -8.30 -13.74
CA PHE A 33 15.35 -6.89 -13.70
C PHE A 33 14.87 -6.35 -15.05
N TYR A 34 15.31 -6.93 -16.17
CA TYR A 34 14.71 -6.66 -17.47
C TYR A 34 13.20 -6.98 -17.47
N PHE A 35 12.80 -8.13 -16.91
CA PHE A 35 11.38 -8.48 -16.77
C PHE A 35 10.65 -7.59 -15.77
N PHE A 36 11.29 -7.21 -14.66
CA PHE A 36 10.73 -6.22 -13.73
C PHE A 36 10.34 -4.93 -14.48
N TRP A 37 11.27 -4.36 -15.26
CA TRP A 37 11.02 -3.10 -15.98
C TRP A 37 9.97 -3.25 -17.09
N LEU A 38 9.89 -4.42 -17.75
CA LEU A 38 8.80 -4.74 -18.68
C LEU A 38 7.43 -4.71 -17.98
N ILE A 39 7.33 -5.30 -16.78
CA ILE A 39 6.09 -5.33 -16.00
C ILE A 39 5.73 -3.92 -15.53
N MET A 40 6.70 -3.13 -15.05
CA MET A 40 6.45 -1.74 -14.63
C MET A 40 5.97 -0.87 -15.78
N GLU A 41 6.52 -1.06 -16.99
CA GLU A 41 6.03 -0.34 -18.17
C GLU A 41 4.57 -0.68 -18.49
N LEU A 42 4.19 -1.96 -18.35
CA LEU A 42 2.82 -2.42 -18.54
C LEU A 42 1.89 -1.81 -17.48
N PHE A 43 2.27 -1.86 -16.19
CA PHE A 43 1.51 -1.24 -15.10
C PHE A 43 1.33 0.25 -15.34
N TYR A 44 2.37 0.94 -15.79
CA TYR A 44 2.28 2.36 -16.08
C TYR A 44 1.30 2.68 -17.21
N LYS A 45 1.39 1.95 -18.33
CA LYS A 45 0.50 2.11 -19.49
C LYS A 45 -0.96 1.74 -19.17
N GLY A 46 -1.17 0.73 -18.33
CA GLY A 46 -2.49 0.31 -17.86
C GLY A 46 -3.04 1.12 -16.69
N ASN A 47 -2.34 2.18 -16.24
CA ASN A 47 -2.69 2.96 -15.04
C ASN A 47 -2.92 2.06 -13.81
N GLY A 48 -2.07 1.05 -13.65
CA GLY A 48 -2.09 0.00 -12.64
C GLY A 48 -3.21 -1.05 -12.77
N ARG A 49 -4.15 -0.88 -13.70
CA ARG A 49 -5.23 -1.84 -13.99
C ARG A 49 -4.79 -2.77 -15.11
N VAL A 50 -4.11 -3.84 -14.75
CA VAL A 50 -3.54 -4.82 -15.68
C VAL A 50 -3.95 -6.22 -15.25
N MET A 51 -4.42 -7.02 -16.19
CA MET A 51 -4.85 -8.40 -15.96
C MET A 51 -3.64 -9.36 -15.98
N MET A 52 -3.74 -10.50 -15.29
CA MET A 52 -2.60 -11.42 -15.18
C MET A 52 -2.16 -12.02 -16.52
N ASP A 53 -3.09 -12.28 -17.43
CA ASP A 53 -2.81 -12.78 -18.77
C ASP A 53 -2.06 -11.76 -19.65
N GLU A 54 -2.35 -10.46 -19.51
CA GLU A 54 -1.59 -9.38 -20.15
C GLU A 54 -0.13 -9.36 -19.68
N ILE A 55 0.08 -9.54 -18.36
CA ILE A 55 1.42 -9.68 -17.78
C ILE A 55 2.11 -10.92 -18.37
N GLY A 56 1.41 -12.06 -18.42
CA GLY A 56 1.92 -13.31 -19.00
C GLY A 56 2.35 -13.14 -20.46
N ALA A 57 1.56 -12.43 -21.26
CA ALA A 57 1.88 -12.15 -22.67
C ALA A 57 3.14 -11.27 -22.81
N VAL A 58 3.32 -10.26 -21.97
CA VAL A 58 4.53 -9.41 -21.99
C VAL A 58 5.76 -10.18 -21.53
N ILE A 59 5.66 -10.99 -20.48
CA ILE A 59 6.76 -11.85 -20.01
C ILE A 59 7.16 -12.84 -21.10
N LEU A 60 6.21 -13.52 -21.74
CA LEU A 60 6.51 -14.48 -22.81
C LEU A 60 7.22 -13.81 -24.01
N LYS A 61 6.77 -12.62 -24.43
CA LYS A 61 7.44 -11.84 -25.48
C LYS A 61 8.87 -11.47 -25.08
N GLY A 62 9.06 -11.01 -23.84
CA GLY A 62 10.38 -10.71 -23.28
C GLY A 62 11.30 -11.93 -23.28
N TYR A 63 10.79 -13.08 -22.85
CA TYR A 63 11.51 -14.35 -22.83
C TYR A 63 12.01 -14.77 -24.22
N VAL A 64 11.15 -14.69 -25.24
CA VAL A 64 11.54 -15.01 -26.62
C VAL A 64 12.67 -14.10 -27.10
N LEU A 65 12.64 -12.81 -26.74
CA LEU A 65 13.69 -11.86 -27.12
C LEU A 65 15.01 -12.16 -26.42
N VAL A 66 14.98 -12.40 -25.11
CA VAL A 66 16.17 -12.75 -24.32
C VAL A 66 16.79 -14.05 -24.82
N ARG A 67 15.97 -15.09 -25.05
CA ARG A 67 16.42 -16.38 -25.60
C ARG A 67 17.09 -16.23 -26.96
N ARG A 68 16.52 -15.40 -27.85
CA ARG A 68 17.12 -15.12 -29.16
C ARG A 68 18.49 -14.45 -29.05
N LYS A 69 18.66 -13.54 -28.09
CA LYS A 69 19.92 -12.81 -27.88
C LYS A 69 21.01 -13.68 -27.27
N LEU A 70 20.66 -14.55 -26.31
CA LEU A 70 21.64 -15.36 -25.57
C LEU A 70 21.87 -16.77 -26.14
N GLY A 71 21.01 -17.26 -27.03
CA GLY A 71 21.15 -18.60 -27.62
C GLY A 71 20.68 -19.77 -26.73
N GLY A 72 20.13 -19.48 -25.54
CA GLY A 72 19.59 -20.45 -24.58
C GLY A 72 19.80 -19.98 -23.14
N VAL A 73 18.79 -20.12 -22.27
CA VAL A 73 18.82 -19.52 -20.91
C VAL A 73 18.13 -20.44 -19.91
N ARG A 74 18.85 -21.43 -19.38
CA ARG A 74 18.29 -22.46 -18.49
C ARG A 74 17.70 -21.86 -17.20
N ASP A 75 18.43 -20.98 -16.53
CA ASP A 75 17.99 -20.40 -15.25
C ASP A 75 16.74 -19.51 -15.40
N LEU A 76 16.53 -18.93 -16.60
CA LEU A 76 15.33 -18.17 -16.90
C LEU A 76 14.12 -19.08 -17.10
N GLU A 77 14.31 -20.28 -17.65
CA GLU A 77 13.23 -21.24 -17.87
C GLU A 77 12.63 -21.74 -16.54
N ASP A 78 13.44 -21.87 -15.50
CA ASP A 78 13.04 -22.38 -14.18
C ASP A 78 11.95 -21.55 -13.49
N TRP A 79 11.94 -20.22 -13.70
CA TRP A 79 10.94 -19.33 -13.10
C TRP A 79 10.00 -18.70 -14.12
N CYS A 80 10.49 -18.34 -15.30
CA CYS A 80 9.72 -17.58 -16.27
C CYS A 80 8.59 -18.41 -16.90
N ILE A 81 8.90 -19.65 -17.31
CA ILE A 81 7.93 -20.52 -17.99
C ILE A 81 6.80 -20.95 -17.05
N PRO A 82 7.06 -21.44 -15.82
CA PRO A 82 5.96 -21.81 -14.93
C PRO A 82 5.13 -20.59 -14.50
N LEU A 83 5.74 -19.40 -14.36
CA LEU A 83 5.02 -18.17 -14.05
C LEU A 83 4.05 -17.80 -15.19
N VAL A 84 4.52 -17.80 -16.44
CA VAL A 84 3.66 -17.56 -17.61
C VAL A 84 2.53 -18.60 -17.67
N GLY A 85 2.82 -19.87 -17.38
CA GLY A 85 1.81 -20.93 -17.32
C GLY A 85 0.69 -20.63 -16.31
N LEU A 86 1.03 -20.13 -15.11
CA LEU A 86 0.04 -19.72 -14.11
C LEU A 86 -0.78 -18.52 -14.58
N LEU A 87 -0.13 -17.50 -15.13
CA LEU A 87 -0.76 -16.24 -15.56
C LEU A 87 -1.75 -16.44 -16.72
N CYS A 88 -1.41 -17.33 -17.65
CA CYS A 88 -2.20 -17.65 -18.83
C CYS A 88 -3.19 -18.83 -18.60
N SER A 89 -3.31 -19.34 -17.37
CA SER A 89 -4.25 -20.42 -17.06
C SER A 89 -5.72 -19.96 -17.14
N THR A 90 -6.64 -20.92 -17.20
CA THR A 90 -8.09 -20.67 -17.17
C THR A 90 -8.66 -20.43 -15.76
N ALA A 91 -7.80 -20.41 -14.73
CA ALA A 91 -8.20 -20.15 -13.35
C ALA A 91 -8.70 -18.70 -13.19
N THR A 92 -9.43 -18.45 -12.10
CA THR A 92 -9.86 -17.08 -11.77
C THR A 92 -8.66 -16.20 -11.38
N GLU A 93 -8.78 -14.88 -11.49
CA GLU A 93 -7.67 -13.96 -11.14
C GLU A 93 -7.21 -14.11 -9.68
N ASP A 94 -8.12 -14.41 -8.75
CA ASP A 94 -7.77 -14.65 -7.35
C ASP A 94 -7.01 -15.98 -7.16
N GLU A 95 -7.37 -17.03 -7.90
CA GLU A 95 -6.65 -18.31 -7.87
C GLU A 95 -5.26 -18.17 -8.49
N LYS A 96 -5.15 -17.49 -9.63
CA LYS A 96 -3.87 -17.16 -10.25
C LYS A 96 -3.00 -16.37 -9.28
N ARG A 97 -3.54 -15.33 -8.65
CA ARG A 97 -2.81 -14.52 -7.65
C ARG A 97 -2.29 -15.38 -6.51
N LYS A 98 -3.13 -16.21 -5.90
CA LYS A 98 -2.69 -17.12 -4.82
C LYS A 98 -1.61 -18.10 -5.27
N ALA A 99 -1.72 -18.65 -6.48
CA ALA A 99 -0.74 -19.57 -7.04
C ALA A 99 0.60 -18.87 -7.30
N VAL A 100 0.58 -17.64 -7.85
CA VAL A 100 1.78 -16.83 -8.07
C VAL A 100 2.45 -16.44 -6.75
N VAL A 101 1.68 -16.06 -5.72
CA VAL A 101 2.24 -15.79 -4.39
C VAL A 101 2.93 -17.04 -3.82
N LYS A 102 2.28 -18.20 -3.91
CA LYS A 102 2.88 -19.47 -3.46
C LYS A 102 4.17 -19.79 -4.21
N MET A 103 4.18 -19.62 -5.54
CA MET A 103 5.38 -19.79 -6.35
C MET A 103 6.51 -18.84 -5.91
N GLY A 104 6.15 -17.60 -5.54
CA GLY A 104 7.09 -16.64 -4.96
C GLY A 104 7.68 -17.11 -3.62
N ASP A 105 6.83 -17.57 -2.71
CA ASP A 105 7.23 -18.13 -1.40
C ASP A 105 8.18 -19.33 -1.61
N ASP A 106 7.89 -20.21 -2.58
CA ASP A 106 8.73 -21.36 -2.95
C ASP A 106 10.09 -20.94 -3.51
N PHE A 107 10.21 -19.85 -4.27
CA PHE A 107 11.51 -19.34 -4.72
C PHE A 107 12.33 -18.73 -3.60
N VAL A 108 11.71 -17.91 -2.76
CA VAL A 108 12.40 -17.27 -1.63
C VAL A 108 12.95 -18.34 -0.67
N SER A 109 12.19 -19.39 -0.38
CA SER A 109 12.65 -20.49 0.49
C SER A 109 13.88 -21.25 -0.06
N ARG A 110 14.09 -21.22 -1.38
CA ARG A 110 15.26 -21.80 -2.08
C ARG A 110 16.41 -20.80 -2.27
N GLY A 111 16.30 -19.60 -1.70
CA GLY A 111 17.29 -18.52 -1.84
C GLY A 111 17.19 -17.73 -3.15
N GLN A 112 16.23 -18.03 -4.03
CA GLN A 112 16.02 -17.35 -5.32
C GLN A 112 15.17 -16.08 -5.14
N THR A 113 15.68 -15.16 -4.33
CA THR A 113 14.93 -13.98 -3.86
C THR A 113 14.41 -13.11 -4.99
N ASN A 114 15.22 -12.86 -6.02
CA ASN A 114 14.84 -12.01 -7.15
C ASN A 114 13.67 -12.61 -7.95
N ALA A 115 13.68 -13.92 -8.19
CA ALA A 115 12.57 -14.62 -8.84
C ALA A 115 11.29 -14.58 -7.98
N GLY A 116 11.43 -14.78 -6.67
CA GLY A 116 10.33 -14.65 -5.72
C GLY A 116 9.71 -13.24 -5.71
N HIS A 117 10.55 -12.21 -5.75
CA HIS A 117 10.11 -10.81 -5.80
C HIS A 117 9.38 -10.46 -7.09
N ILE A 118 9.78 -11.00 -8.25
CA ILE A 118 9.00 -10.86 -9.48
C ILE A 118 7.60 -11.45 -9.30
N CYS A 119 7.48 -12.63 -8.69
CA CYS A 119 6.17 -13.22 -8.43
C CYS A 119 5.30 -12.29 -7.56
N TYR A 120 5.86 -11.72 -6.49
CA TYR A 120 5.14 -10.78 -5.63
C TYR A 120 4.73 -9.49 -6.35
N VAL A 121 5.59 -8.96 -7.24
CA VAL A 121 5.30 -7.81 -8.09
C VAL A 121 4.14 -8.10 -9.06
N VAL A 122 4.17 -9.26 -9.71
CA VAL A 122 3.11 -9.71 -10.62
C VAL A 122 1.79 -9.91 -9.88
N ALA A 123 1.86 -10.46 -8.66
CA ALA A 123 0.71 -10.59 -7.76
C ALA A 123 0.29 -9.27 -7.09
N GLN A 124 0.96 -8.15 -7.40
CA GLN A 124 0.70 -6.81 -6.87
C GLN A 124 0.66 -6.77 -5.34
N MET A 125 1.57 -7.49 -4.67
CA MET A 125 1.65 -7.54 -3.21
C MET A 125 2.12 -6.20 -2.63
N GLY A 126 1.60 -5.82 -1.47
CA GLY A 126 2.12 -4.66 -0.73
C GLY A 126 3.53 -4.90 -0.21
N LEU A 127 4.35 -3.86 -0.17
CA LEU A 127 5.68 -3.92 0.44
C LEU A 127 5.54 -4.22 1.94
N GLY A 128 6.39 -5.09 2.47
CA GLY A 128 6.34 -5.58 3.86
C GLY A 128 5.32 -6.69 4.12
N SER A 129 4.60 -7.17 3.11
CA SER A 129 3.71 -8.34 3.23
C SER A 129 4.46 -9.67 3.42
N ARG A 130 5.78 -9.66 3.23
CA ARG A 130 6.73 -10.74 3.50
C ARG A 130 8.02 -10.12 4.06
N GLN A 131 8.72 -10.84 4.93
CA GLN A 131 9.97 -10.38 5.55
C GLN A 131 11.08 -10.03 4.55
N THR A 132 11.06 -10.65 3.36
CA THR A 132 12.05 -10.37 2.31
C THR A 132 11.58 -9.31 1.32
N PHE A 133 10.31 -8.89 1.36
CA PHE A 133 9.68 -8.06 0.33
C PHE A 133 9.42 -6.62 0.80
N ASP A 134 10.42 -6.01 1.43
CA ASP A 134 10.43 -4.57 1.75
C ASP A 134 11.15 -3.75 0.66
N LEU A 135 12.16 -4.34 0.04
CA LEU A 135 13.00 -3.74 -1.00
C LEU A 135 13.16 -4.70 -2.18
N ILE A 136 12.80 -4.26 -3.38
CA ILE A 136 12.76 -5.14 -4.55
C ILE A 136 14.18 -5.42 -5.04
N GLY A 137 14.56 -6.68 -4.90
CA GLY A 137 15.84 -7.22 -5.34
C GLY A 137 16.95 -7.10 -4.29
N CYS A 138 16.57 -6.91 -3.02
CA CYS A 138 17.49 -6.97 -1.90
C CYS A 138 17.08 -8.09 -0.94
N ASN A 139 17.99 -9.01 -0.64
CA ASN A 139 17.74 -10.14 0.26
C ASN A 139 18.19 -9.87 1.72
N LEU A 140 19.03 -8.85 1.94
CA LEU A 140 19.78 -8.69 3.20
C LEU A 140 19.88 -7.22 3.60
N PHE A 141 18.74 -6.62 3.96
CA PHE A 141 18.74 -5.26 4.49
C PHE A 141 19.59 -5.12 5.77
N HIS A 142 19.85 -6.22 6.49
CA HIS A 142 20.66 -6.23 7.71
C HIS A 142 22.18 -6.18 7.49
N LYS A 143 22.69 -6.16 6.25
CA LYS A 143 24.15 -6.16 5.99
C LYS A 143 24.73 -4.82 5.54
N TYR A 144 23.91 -3.86 5.12
CA TYR A 144 24.40 -2.59 4.59
C TYR A 144 23.69 -1.41 5.26
N ASN A 145 24.47 -0.54 5.90
CA ASN A 145 24.00 0.71 6.50
C ASN A 145 23.41 1.71 5.47
N SER A 146 23.41 1.36 4.18
CA SER A 146 22.82 2.14 3.10
C SER A 146 22.15 1.24 2.05
N VAL A 147 20.99 1.65 1.56
CA VAL A 147 20.31 0.97 0.45
C VAL A 147 20.93 1.42 -0.87
N PRO A 148 21.35 0.50 -1.75
CA PRO A 148 21.83 0.84 -3.08
C PRO A 148 20.81 1.68 -3.86
N LYS A 149 21.31 2.64 -4.65
CA LYS A 149 20.46 3.57 -5.41
C LYS A 149 19.52 2.86 -6.38
N ASP A 150 20.00 1.84 -7.06
CA ASP A 150 19.23 1.04 -8.02
C ASP A 150 18.09 0.26 -7.33
N VAL A 151 18.32 -0.25 -6.12
CA VAL A 151 17.28 -0.89 -5.29
C VAL A 151 16.23 0.12 -4.85
N MET A 152 16.64 1.31 -4.41
CA MET A 152 15.73 2.40 -4.08
C MET A 152 14.88 2.82 -5.28
N GLU A 153 15.51 3.09 -6.42
CA GLU A 153 14.83 3.48 -7.67
C GLU A 153 13.81 2.41 -8.09
N ARG A 154 14.21 1.13 -8.07
CA ARG A 154 13.33 0.01 -8.42
C ARG A 154 12.11 -0.06 -7.51
N THR A 155 12.33 0.09 -6.21
CA THR A 155 11.25 0.00 -5.21
C THR A 155 10.33 1.23 -5.24
N GLU A 156 10.87 2.42 -5.49
CA GLU A 156 10.07 3.64 -5.69
C GLU A 156 9.17 3.57 -6.92
N VAL A 157 9.66 3.02 -8.03
CA VAL A 157 8.85 2.82 -9.23
C VAL A 157 7.70 1.84 -8.96
N TYR A 158 7.95 0.76 -8.22
CA TYR A 158 6.90 -0.17 -7.83
C TYR A 158 5.86 0.47 -6.90
N GLU A 159 6.30 1.19 -5.86
CA GLU A 159 5.39 1.93 -4.97
C GLU A 159 4.50 2.89 -5.78
N HIS A 160 5.08 3.63 -6.72
CA HIS A 160 4.33 4.53 -7.59
C HIS A 160 3.34 3.75 -8.47
N ALA A 161 3.75 2.62 -9.06
CA ALA A 161 2.83 1.78 -9.84
C ALA A 161 1.63 1.31 -9.01
N MET A 162 1.86 0.93 -7.75
CA MET A 162 0.80 0.53 -6.82
C MET A 162 -0.10 1.68 -6.38
N SER A 163 0.42 2.92 -6.32
CA SER A 163 -0.40 4.08 -5.97
C SER A 163 -1.36 4.51 -7.09
N LEU A 164 -1.12 4.10 -8.35
CA LEU A 164 -2.00 4.40 -9.49
C LEU A 164 -3.42 3.85 -9.31
N THR A 165 -3.56 2.69 -8.66
CA THR A 165 -4.85 2.05 -8.39
C THR A 165 -5.35 2.31 -6.97
N SER A 166 -4.45 2.27 -5.99
CA SER A 166 -4.82 2.37 -4.57
C SER A 166 -4.95 3.80 -4.07
N GLY A 167 -4.30 4.77 -4.75
CA GLY A 167 -4.23 6.17 -4.32
C GLY A 167 -3.40 6.40 -3.04
N ILE A 168 -2.73 5.37 -2.53
CA ILE A 168 -2.00 5.40 -1.26
C ILE A 168 -0.55 4.92 -1.44
N GLY A 169 0.37 5.54 -0.70
CA GLY A 169 1.77 5.10 -0.61
C GLY A 169 1.92 3.77 0.13
N GLN A 170 3.15 3.25 0.23
CA GLN A 170 3.42 1.98 0.94
C GLN A 170 4.08 2.25 2.30
N PRO A 171 3.37 2.14 3.44
CA PRO A 171 3.90 2.55 4.75
C PRO A 171 5.21 1.86 5.15
N HIS A 172 5.35 0.57 4.84
CA HIS A 172 6.56 -0.21 5.12
C HIS A 172 7.81 0.30 4.38
N PHE A 173 7.65 1.02 3.27
CA PHE A 173 8.76 1.56 2.51
C PHE A 173 9.27 2.92 3.01
N GLN A 174 8.47 3.64 3.81
CA GLN A 174 8.82 5.00 4.25
C GLN A 174 10.09 5.08 5.13
N PRO A 175 10.39 4.11 6.04
CA PRO A 175 11.65 4.10 6.77
C PRO A 175 12.89 4.08 5.86
N PHE A 176 12.84 3.33 4.75
CA PHE A 176 13.95 3.24 3.79
C PHE A 176 14.16 4.56 3.03
N LYS A 177 13.07 5.22 2.66
CA LYS A 177 13.11 6.57 2.09
C LYS A 177 13.75 7.58 3.04
N TYR A 178 13.47 7.47 4.34
CA TYR A 178 14.10 8.33 5.34
C TYR A 178 15.61 8.09 5.47
N LEU A 179 16.04 6.82 5.52
CA LEU A 179 17.47 6.50 5.52
C LEU A 179 18.18 7.02 4.26
N TYR A 180 17.52 6.95 3.11
CA TYR A 180 18.04 7.54 1.88
C TYR A 180 18.10 9.07 1.93
N ALA A 181 17.09 9.72 2.53
CA ALA A 181 17.10 11.17 2.76
C ALA A 181 18.25 11.61 3.68
N LEU A 182 18.54 10.85 4.75
CA LEU A 182 19.71 11.08 5.60
C LEU A 182 20.99 11.03 4.78
N LYS A 183 21.16 10.00 3.95
CA LYS A 183 22.35 9.87 3.10
C LYS A 183 22.50 11.05 2.13
N LEU A 184 21.39 11.48 1.52
CA LEU A 184 21.40 12.67 0.66
C LEU A 184 21.78 13.94 1.41
N ALA A 185 21.29 14.10 2.65
CA ALA A 185 21.63 15.24 3.50
C ALA A 185 23.12 15.25 3.89
N GLU A 186 23.69 14.08 4.24
CA GLU A 186 25.12 13.90 4.51
C GLU A 186 25.98 14.25 3.28
N ASP A 187 25.51 13.88 2.09
CA ASP A 187 26.17 14.18 0.81
C ASP A 187 25.93 15.64 0.34
N GLY A 188 25.30 16.48 1.16
CA GLY A 188 25.06 17.90 0.86
C GLY A 188 23.89 18.19 -0.10
N ARG A 189 23.09 17.17 -0.45
CA ARG A 189 21.95 17.28 -1.38
C ARG A 189 20.65 17.61 -0.63
N SER A 190 20.65 18.71 0.10
CA SER A 190 19.57 19.14 1.00
C SER A 190 18.20 19.21 0.35
N ASP A 191 18.09 19.75 -0.87
CA ASP A 191 16.81 19.86 -1.58
C ASP A 191 16.17 18.50 -1.84
N GLN A 192 16.98 17.52 -2.23
CA GLN A 192 16.49 16.18 -2.53
C GLN A 192 16.13 15.43 -1.26
N ALA A 193 16.91 15.61 -0.18
CA ALA A 193 16.55 15.08 1.13
C ALA A 193 15.19 15.64 1.59
N LEU A 194 14.96 16.95 1.44
CA LEU A 194 13.67 17.60 1.75
C LEU A 194 12.53 17.06 0.87
N ASP A 195 12.76 16.82 -0.41
CA ASP A 195 11.77 16.19 -1.30
C ASP A 195 11.33 14.81 -0.79
N TYR A 196 12.26 14.00 -0.28
CA TYR A 196 11.94 12.72 0.34
C TYR A 196 11.14 12.90 1.63
N CYS A 197 11.55 13.83 2.50
CA CYS A 197 10.81 14.13 3.74
C CYS A 197 9.37 14.57 3.46
N GLU A 198 9.15 15.42 2.46
CA GLU A 198 7.82 15.85 2.05
C GLU A 198 6.99 14.67 1.48
N GLY A 199 7.61 13.81 0.67
CA GLY A 199 6.96 12.59 0.17
C GLY A 199 6.50 11.67 1.29
N ILE A 200 7.34 11.48 2.32
CA ILE A 200 6.96 10.70 3.51
C ILE A 200 5.81 11.38 4.26
N ALA A 201 5.83 12.70 4.39
CA ALA A 201 4.74 13.46 5.02
C ALA A 201 3.39 13.24 4.31
N ARG A 202 3.38 13.20 2.97
CA ARG A 202 2.17 12.87 2.19
C ARG A 202 1.64 11.48 2.55
N THR A 203 2.52 10.48 2.63
CA THR A 203 2.14 9.13 3.09
C THR A 203 1.55 9.16 4.49
N VAL A 204 2.17 9.87 5.43
CA VAL A 204 1.68 10.03 6.81
C VAL A 204 0.30 10.70 6.84
N PHE A 205 0.05 11.71 6.02
CA PHE A 205 -1.28 12.34 5.95
C PHE A 205 -2.36 11.40 5.46
N THR A 206 -2.02 10.47 4.55
CA THR A 206 -2.98 9.47 4.05
C THR A 206 -3.17 8.29 5.00
N MET A 207 -2.12 7.88 5.73
CA MET A 207 -2.10 6.67 6.54
C MET A 207 -1.38 6.88 7.89
N PRO A 208 -1.87 7.78 8.76
CA PRO A 208 -1.15 8.20 9.96
C PRO A 208 -0.94 7.08 10.98
N ARG A 209 -1.80 6.06 11.00
CA ARG A 209 -1.70 4.92 11.92
C ARG A 209 -0.75 3.82 11.45
N HIS A 210 -0.34 3.86 10.19
CA HIS A 210 0.53 2.83 9.60
C HIS A 210 2.00 3.28 9.53
N VAL A 211 2.30 4.50 9.95
CA VAL A 211 3.65 5.04 9.99
C VAL A 211 4.03 5.30 11.45
N SER A 212 5.19 4.79 11.87
CA SER A 212 5.67 4.92 13.25
C SER A 212 5.83 6.38 13.66
N SER A 213 5.42 6.74 14.88
CA SER A 213 5.61 8.07 15.45
C SER A 213 7.08 8.47 15.51
N LEU A 214 7.97 7.52 15.81
CA LEU A 214 9.42 7.73 15.79
C LEU A 214 9.92 8.15 14.41
N LEU A 215 9.37 7.58 13.33
CA LEU A 215 9.73 7.97 11.97
C LEU A 215 9.22 9.39 11.67
N ILE A 216 8.00 9.72 12.10
CA ILE A 216 7.44 11.06 11.92
C ILE A 216 8.30 12.11 12.65
N GLU A 217 8.70 11.85 13.89
CA GLU A 217 9.63 12.69 14.66
C GLU A 217 10.95 12.88 13.93
N SER A 218 11.54 11.78 13.47
CA SER A 218 12.81 11.79 12.74
C SER A 218 12.74 12.63 11.46
N VAL A 219 11.64 12.50 10.70
CA VAL A 219 11.38 13.30 9.50
C VAL A 219 11.24 14.79 9.85
N ILE A 220 10.51 15.13 10.91
CA ILE A 220 10.36 16.52 11.36
C ILE A 220 11.73 17.11 11.73
N GLN A 221 12.51 16.38 12.51
CA GLN A 221 13.83 16.84 12.96
C GLN A 221 14.77 17.09 11.77
N LEU A 222 14.92 16.12 10.88
CA LEU A 222 15.77 16.25 9.69
C LEU A 222 15.32 17.45 8.83
N SER A 223 14.01 17.62 8.65
CA SER A 223 13.46 18.71 7.85
C SER A 223 13.74 20.08 8.47
N MET A 224 13.60 20.23 9.79
CA MET A 224 13.94 21.47 10.48
C MET A 224 15.43 21.81 10.35
N GLU A 225 16.31 20.82 10.45
CA GLU A 225 17.76 21.00 10.27
C GLU A 225 18.12 21.44 8.85
N LEU A 226 17.48 20.84 7.83
CA LEU A 226 17.71 21.17 6.43
C LEU A 226 17.15 22.55 6.06
N LEU A 227 15.95 22.92 6.53
CA LEU A 227 15.33 24.21 6.21
C LEU A 227 16.05 25.40 6.86
N LYS A 228 16.65 25.23 8.04
CA LYS A 228 17.54 26.25 8.64
C LYS A 228 18.69 26.64 7.72
N LYS A 229 19.15 25.72 6.87
CA LYS A 229 20.24 25.96 5.91
C LYS A 229 19.76 26.54 4.58
N ASN A 230 18.47 26.41 4.26
CA ASN A 230 17.91 26.65 2.92
C ASN A 230 16.91 27.82 2.85
N GLU A 231 16.59 28.48 3.97
CA GLU A 231 15.65 29.63 4.08
C GLU A 231 14.29 29.42 3.39
N LYS A 232 13.87 28.16 3.20
CA LYS A 232 12.68 27.80 2.45
C LYS A 232 11.51 27.57 3.40
N GLU A 233 10.39 28.26 3.18
CA GLU A 233 9.17 28.03 3.95
C GLU A 233 8.39 26.82 3.39
N THR A 234 7.77 26.03 4.27
CA THR A 234 6.99 24.84 3.87
C THR A 234 5.67 24.76 4.65
N GLU A 235 4.57 24.47 3.95
CA GLU A 235 3.24 24.34 4.59
C GLU A 235 3.01 22.97 5.24
N TRP A 236 3.67 21.93 4.74
CA TRP A 236 3.46 20.54 5.19
C TRP A 236 4.11 20.24 6.54
N LEU A 237 5.24 20.88 6.88
CA LEU A 237 5.99 20.59 8.10
C LEU A 237 5.21 20.97 9.38
N PRO A 238 4.61 22.18 9.49
CA PRO A 238 3.74 22.50 10.63
C PRO A 238 2.51 21.59 10.73
N LYS A 239 1.96 21.14 9.60
CA LYS A 239 0.84 20.18 9.56
C LYS A 239 1.26 18.81 10.11
N LEU A 240 2.45 18.33 9.73
CA LEU A 240 3.01 17.08 10.23
C LEU A 240 3.24 17.12 11.74
N GLY A 241 3.78 18.22 12.27
CA GLY A 241 3.95 18.42 13.71
C GLY A 241 2.63 18.44 14.49
N ARG A 242 1.56 19.03 13.94
CA ARG A 242 0.22 18.98 14.56
C ARG A 242 -0.34 17.55 14.59
N LEU A 243 -0.15 16.79 13.51
CA LEU A 243 -0.58 15.38 13.43
C LEU A 243 0.14 14.54 14.49
N LEU A 244 1.45 14.69 14.62
CA LEU A 244 2.24 13.96 15.61
C LEU A 244 1.77 14.24 17.05
N LYS A 245 1.45 15.50 17.37
CA LYS A 245 0.90 15.88 18.69
C LYS A 245 -0.45 15.21 18.94
N ALA A 246 -1.32 15.16 17.94
CA ALA A 246 -2.62 14.50 18.05
C ALA A 246 -2.51 12.96 18.19
N VAL A 247 -1.41 12.36 17.73
CA VAL A 247 -1.11 10.94 17.92
C VAL A 247 -0.57 10.66 19.33
N HIS A 248 0.25 11.56 19.87
CA HIS A 248 0.85 11.44 21.21
C HIS A 248 -0.09 11.85 22.35
N ASP A 249 -1.03 12.76 22.09
CA ASP A 249 -2.07 13.14 23.04
C ASP A 249 -3.41 12.56 22.57
N PRO A 250 -3.77 11.33 22.99
CA PRO A 250 -5.07 10.75 22.64
C PRO A 250 -6.26 11.46 23.31
N SER A 251 -6.07 12.59 23.99
CA SER A 251 -7.15 13.33 24.64
C SER A 251 -7.64 14.51 23.77
N PRO A 252 -8.84 14.43 23.16
CA PRO A 252 -9.76 15.53 23.36
C PRO A 252 -10.21 15.47 24.83
N LYS A 253 -10.11 16.59 25.55
CA LYS A 253 -10.84 16.76 26.83
C LYS A 253 -12.34 16.71 26.54
N VAL A 254 -12.88 15.51 26.35
CA VAL A 254 -14.28 15.21 26.56
C VAL A 254 -14.27 14.38 27.83
N SER A 255 -14.87 14.94 28.88
CA SER A 255 -15.18 14.23 30.11
C SER A 255 -15.77 12.86 29.76
N VAL A 256 -14.99 11.80 30.00
CA VAL A 256 -15.47 10.43 29.92
C VAL A 256 -16.48 10.27 31.04
N GLU A 257 -17.76 10.43 30.72
CA GLU A 257 -18.80 9.81 31.51
C GLU A 257 -18.53 8.31 31.55
N LYS A 258 -18.62 7.74 32.74
CA LYS A 258 -18.43 6.32 33.07
C LYS A 258 -19.10 5.42 32.00
N PRO A 259 -18.51 4.28 31.60
CA PRO A 259 -19.15 3.40 30.63
C PRO A 259 -20.54 2.99 31.12
N ARG A 260 -21.58 3.41 30.38
CA ARG A 260 -22.99 3.10 30.68
C ARG A 260 -23.18 1.60 30.78
N SER A 261 -23.95 1.17 31.78
CA SER A 261 -24.22 -0.25 31.97
C SER A 261 -25.02 -0.81 30.78
N SER A 262 -24.91 -2.11 30.50
CA SER A 262 -25.71 -2.75 29.44
C SER A 262 -27.23 -2.58 29.66
N GLN A 263 -27.67 -2.33 30.89
CA GLN A 263 -29.07 -2.05 31.23
C GLN A 263 -29.49 -0.62 30.82
N GLU A 264 -28.67 0.39 31.10
CA GLU A 264 -28.98 1.79 30.74
C GLU A 264 -29.10 1.99 29.21
N PHE A 265 -28.28 1.28 28.44
CA PHE A 265 -28.37 1.31 26.98
C PHE A 265 -29.63 0.61 26.44
N GLN A 266 -30.06 -0.46 27.10
CA GLN A 266 -31.28 -1.18 26.73
C GLN A 266 -32.52 -0.33 27.06
N GLU A 267 -32.55 0.33 28.21
CA GLU A 267 -33.62 1.23 28.62
C GLU A 267 -33.75 2.43 27.66
N GLU A 268 -32.63 2.99 27.17
CA GLU A 268 -32.65 4.05 26.17
C GLU A 268 -33.23 3.56 24.83
N LEU A 269 -32.84 2.37 24.37
CA LEU A 269 -33.38 1.79 23.14
C LEU A 269 -34.89 1.51 23.26
N ASP A 270 -35.30 0.92 24.38
CA ASP A 270 -36.70 0.62 24.66
C ASP A 270 -37.53 1.90 24.83
N SER A 271 -36.91 3.03 25.25
CA SER A 271 -37.58 4.32 25.30
C SER A 271 -37.91 4.89 23.91
N ARG A 272 -37.09 4.58 22.89
CA ARG A 272 -37.19 5.18 21.54
C ARG A 272 -37.83 4.25 20.51
N TYR A 273 -37.79 2.94 20.74
CA TYR A 273 -38.24 1.93 19.80
C TYR A 273 -39.12 0.89 20.48
N THR A 274 -40.08 0.36 19.72
CA THR A 274 -40.81 -0.85 20.08
C THR A 274 -40.18 -1.99 19.30
N VAL A 275 -39.60 -2.97 20.00
CA VAL A 275 -38.99 -4.16 19.39
C VAL A 275 -40.10 -5.13 18.97
N GLY A 276 -40.02 -5.62 17.73
CA GLY A 276 -40.92 -6.61 17.15
C GLY A 276 -40.23 -7.96 16.93
N GLU A 277 -40.72 -8.72 15.95
CA GLU A 277 -40.25 -10.09 15.70
C GLU A 277 -38.80 -10.18 15.24
N LEU A 278 -38.14 -11.30 15.52
CA LEU A 278 -36.80 -11.58 15.02
C LEU A 278 -36.84 -11.80 13.50
N LEU A 279 -36.10 -10.98 12.75
CA LEU A 279 -36.00 -11.05 11.29
C LEU A 279 -34.83 -11.93 10.83
N GLY A 280 -33.76 -12.04 11.62
CA GLY A 280 -32.61 -12.87 11.26
C GLY A 280 -31.54 -12.92 12.34
N LYS A 281 -30.88 -14.07 12.47
CA LYS A 281 -29.81 -14.28 13.45
C LYS A 281 -28.55 -14.77 12.77
N GLY A 282 -27.46 -14.00 12.93
CA GLY A 282 -26.11 -14.37 12.52
C GLY A 282 -25.25 -14.78 13.71
N THR A 283 -24.01 -15.18 13.44
CA THR A 283 -23.05 -15.65 14.44
C THR A 283 -22.74 -14.65 15.55
N HIS A 284 -22.77 -13.35 15.23
CA HIS A 284 -22.40 -12.27 16.16
C HIS A 284 -23.50 -11.22 16.35
N SER A 285 -24.71 -11.47 15.83
CA SER A 285 -25.79 -10.50 15.90
C SER A 285 -27.18 -11.09 15.68
N ALA A 286 -28.20 -10.48 16.27
CA ALA A 286 -29.60 -10.73 15.98
C ALA A 286 -30.28 -9.45 15.49
N VAL A 287 -31.11 -9.55 14.46
CA VAL A 287 -31.86 -8.44 13.87
C VAL A 287 -33.35 -8.66 14.13
N TYR A 288 -34.00 -7.68 14.74
CA TYR A 288 -35.44 -7.67 15.00
C TYR A 288 -36.10 -6.59 14.15
N ALA A 289 -37.37 -6.78 13.83
CA ALA A 289 -38.24 -5.71 13.39
C ALA A 289 -38.37 -4.71 14.54
N GLY A 290 -38.60 -3.45 14.23
CA GLY A 290 -38.90 -2.45 15.24
C GLY A 290 -39.71 -1.32 14.65
N VAL A 291 -40.32 -0.54 15.54
CA VAL A 291 -41.04 0.69 15.18
C VAL A 291 -40.47 1.82 16.00
N ARG A 292 -40.04 2.90 15.34
CA ARG A 292 -39.57 4.09 16.03
C ARG A 292 -40.76 4.83 16.63
N LYS A 293 -40.76 5.01 17.95
CA LYS A 293 -41.89 5.63 18.68
C LYS A 293 -42.12 7.09 18.29
N ALA A 294 -41.06 7.80 17.89
CA ALA A 294 -41.13 9.23 17.56
C ALA A 294 -42.02 9.53 16.34
N ASP A 295 -42.07 8.64 15.34
CA ASP A 295 -42.79 8.90 14.09
C ASP A 295 -43.46 7.66 13.47
N GLY A 296 -43.47 6.54 14.19
CA GLY A 296 -44.13 5.30 13.76
C GLY A 296 -43.45 4.57 12.60
N ARG A 297 -42.25 4.99 12.17
CA ARG A 297 -41.59 4.35 11.02
C ARG A 297 -41.05 2.97 11.37
N PRO A 298 -41.21 1.98 10.48
CA PRO A 298 -40.59 0.67 10.64
C PRO A 298 -39.07 0.78 10.51
N VAL A 299 -38.35 0.06 11.37
CA VAL A 299 -36.89 -0.01 11.44
C VAL A 299 -36.44 -1.45 11.67
N ALA A 300 -35.17 -1.75 11.40
CA ALA A 300 -34.54 -3.00 11.80
C ALA A 300 -33.59 -2.72 12.97
N LEU A 301 -33.77 -3.42 14.09
CA LEU A 301 -32.96 -3.29 15.30
C LEU A 301 -31.93 -4.42 15.36
N LYS A 302 -30.65 -4.10 15.22
CA LYS A 302 -29.56 -5.07 15.23
C LYS A 302 -28.85 -5.07 16.58
N TYR A 303 -28.97 -6.17 17.32
CA TYR A 303 -28.27 -6.42 18.58
C TYR A 303 -26.99 -7.21 18.30
N LEU A 304 -25.85 -6.72 18.79
CA LEU A 304 -24.57 -7.40 18.71
C LEU A 304 -24.32 -8.19 20.01
N THR A 305 -23.86 -9.44 19.90
CA THR A 305 -23.34 -10.17 21.06
C THR A 305 -21.96 -9.58 21.40
N LYS A 306 -21.84 -8.92 22.56
CA LYS A 306 -20.59 -8.29 23.01
C LYS A 306 -19.45 -9.31 23.03
N ASN A 307 -18.45 -9.11 22.17
CA ASN A 307 -17.05 -9.24 22.53
C ASN A 307 -16.45 -7.84 22.42
N VAL A 308 -16.05 -7.29 23.56
CA VAL A 308 -15.51 -5.94 23.70
C VAL A 308 -14.04 -5.95 23.29
N SER A 309 -13.73 -5.40 22.12
CA SER A 309 -12.49 -4.65 21.86
C SER A 309 -12.45 -4.21 20.41
N GLU A 310 -12.73 -2.92 20.15
CA GLU A 310 -12.15 -2.11 19.06
C GLU A 310 -12.87 -0.76 19.05
N SER A 311 -12.36 0.21 19.82
CA SER A 311 -12.83 1.59 19.70
C SER A 311 -12.13 2.27 18.52
N PHE A 312 -12.90 2.64 17.50
CA PHE A 312 -12.47 3.57 16.45
C PHE A 312 -12.72 5.01 16.91
N PRO A 313 -11.77 5.95 16.73
CA PRO A 313 -12.02 7.35 17.00
C PRO A 313 -12.72 7.99 15.80
N GLY A 314 -14.00 8.28 16.00
CA GLY A 314 -14.90 9.01 15.11
C GLY A 314 -16.17 9.34 15.89
N THR A 315 -16.80 10.50 15.63
CA THR A 315 -18.00 10.95 16.38
C THR A 315 -19.28 10.23 15.98
N LYS A 316 -19.22 9.29 15.03
CA LYS A 316 -20.34 8.43 14.63
C LYS A 316 -19.87 6.96 14.50
N PRO A 317 -20.72 5.97 14.84
CA PRO A 317 -20.44 4.56 14.57
C PRO A 317 -20.21 4.31 13.07
N ARG A 318 -19.27 3.42 12.73
CA ARG A 318 -18.83 3.11 11.36
C ARG A 318 -20.00 2.76 10.43
N GLU A 319 -20.99 2.05 10.95
CA GLU A 319 -22.18 1.64 10.24
C GLU A 319 -23.05 2.84 9.82
N VAL A 320 -23.09 3.90 10.64
CA VAL A 320 -23.84 5.14 10.37
C VAL A 320 -23.15 5.95 9.27
N GLU A 321 -21.83 6.01 9.30
CA GLU A 321 -21.05 6.72 8.27
C GLU A 321 -21.15 6.02 6.91
N LEU A 322 -21.14 4.68 6.90
CA LEU A 322 -21.40 3.88 5.72
C LEU A 322 -22.83 4.09 5.20
N LEU A 323 -23.85 4.05 6.07
CA LEU A 323 -25.24 4.25 5.67
C LEU A 323 -25.47 5.65 5.09
N GLU A 324 -24.86 6.69 5.67
CA GLU A 324 -24.92 8.07 5.17
C GLU A 324 -24.24 8.24 3.82
N MET A 325 -23.21 7.43 3.50
CA MET A 325 -22.60 7.41 2.18
C MET A 325 -23.49 6.75 1.13
N VAL A 326 -24.12 5.62 1.45
CA VAL A 326 -24.97 4.89 0.48
C VAL A 326 -26.34 5.56 0.28
N SER A 327 -26.79 6.37 1.25
CA SER A 327 -28.10 7.03 1.21
C SER A 327 -28.11 8.36 0.43
N LYS A 328 -27.00 8.78 -0.17
CA LYS A 328 -26.96 9.98 -1.01
C LYS A 328 -27.57 9.67 -2.39
N PRO A 329 -28.56 10.43 -2.87
CA PRO A 329 -29.09 10.22 -4.22
C PRO A 329 -27.97 10.46 -5.27
N PRO A 330 -28.00 9.74 -6.41
CA PRO A 330 -27.03 9.92 -7.47
C PRO A 330 -27.02 11.39 -7.92
N ARG A 331 -25.84 12.00 -7.94
CA ARG A 331 -25.65 13.31 -8.56
C ARG A 331 -25.84 13.14 -10.06
N TYR A 332 -27.01 13.52 -10.57
CA TYR A 332 -27.17 13.79 -12.00
C TYR A 332 -26.32 15.03 -12.32
N ILE A 333 -25.33 14.85 -13.19
CA ILE A 333 -24.56 15.94 -13.78
C ILE A 333 -25.27 16.29 -15.09
N PRO A 334 -25.62 17.57 -15.35
CA PRO A 334 -26.28 18.01 -16.59
C PRO A 334 -25.38 17.88 -17.82
#